data_AF-A0A954UAW3-F1
#
_entry.id   AF-A0A954UAW3-F1
#
_cell.length_a   1.000
_cell.length_b   1.000
_cell.length_c   1.000
_cell.angle_alpha   90.00
_cell.angle_beta   90.00
_cell.angle_gamma   90.00
#
_symmetry.space_group_name_H-M   'P 1'
#
loop_
_entity.id
_entity.type
_entity.pdbx_description
1 polymer ?
#
loop_
_entity_poly.entity_id
_entity_poly.type
_entity_poly.pdbx_seq_one_letter_code
_entity_poly.pdbx_strand_id
1 'polypeptide(L)'
;MHDSSDDKATGEVNSAVKASGRRAGRRRASWRVRLLLLFFGLALGLIVAEIGLRLAGVAIRVPYVPNDYVGTVLQPHWSGWQNREGRALLRINSLGFRDEEHAREKPRDTVRILVLGDSYVEAAQVDLADTFWKQLERRLNEQRAFGDRQCEVIAMGISGWGTAQQLLALRHYGLSFSPEYVLVAFLPANDVRNNSATLEPEAIRPFFEFDADGELRLDESYLNSPQAIHARSTSTAIKVKLLSASRVLQVAQLAKARLLSRDSHSAPKPAEETSDEETPADETRAEPTSCEPLLEPGLDEAVFREPTDERWREAWRLTEELLVAIDRESAA
;
A
#
# COMPACT_ATOMS: atom_id res chain seq x y z
N MET A 1 73.75 9.28 67.12
CA MET A 1 72.50 8.61 67.53
C MET A 1 71.50 9.74 67.72
N HIS A 2 70.40 9.77 66.96
CA HIS A 2 69.36 10.82 66.98
C HIS A 2 69.86 12.21 66.51
N ASP A 3 69.09 13.13 65.97
CA ASP A 3 67.75 13.21 65.37
C ASP A 3 67.70 14.63 64.76
N SER A 4 66.89 14.80 63.72
CA SER A 4 66.68 16.02 62.92
C SER A 4 65.95 17.10 63.75
N SER A 5 66.16 18.40 63.59
CA SER A 5 65.52 19.25 62.56
C SER A 5 65.90 20.73 62.82
N ASP A 6 66.48 21.41 61.84
CA ASP A 6 65.87 22.35 60.86
C ASP A 6 65.48 23.71 61.46
N ASP A 7 66.17 24.82 61.24
CA ASP A 7 66.66 25.58 60.08
C ASP A 7 65.79 26.78 59.66
N LYS A 8 66.50 27.91 59.66
CA LYS A 8 66.18 29.30 59.31
C LYS A 8 66.20 29.43 57.78
N ALA A 9 65.72 30.46 57.08
CA ALA A 9 65.03 31.71 57.36
C ALA A 9 64.61 32.31 55.99
N THR A 10 63.59 33.17 56.03
CA THR A 10 63.41 34.45 55.29
C THR A 10 64.03 34.59 53.89
N GLY A 11 63.32 34.90 52.80
CA GLY A 11 62.09 35.67 52.67
C GLY A 11 62.38 36.94 51.86
N GLU A 12 61.87 36.97 50.60
CA GLU A 12 61.24 38.12 49.90
C GLU A 12 62.06 39.45 49.71
N VAL A 13 62.11 40.19 48.59
CA VAL A 13 61.38 40.33 47.32
C VAL A 13 62.30 41.09 46.33
N ASN A 14 62.38 40.73 45.05
CA ASN A 14 62.07 41.69 43.97
C ASN A 14 61.82 41.08 42.58
N SER A 15 60.84 41.67 41.91
CA SER A 15 60.11 41.21 40.74
C SER A 15 60.91 41.12 39.45
N ALA A 16 60.72 40.04 38.68
CA ALA A 16 60.93 40.03 37.24
C ALA A 16 59.88 39.16 36.54
N VAL A 17 59.03 39.85 35.79
CA VAL A 17 58.08 39.31 34.81
C VAL A 17 58.80 38.39 33.83
N LYS A 18 58.36 37.13 33.72
CA LYS A 18 58.52 36.33 32.50
C LYS A 18 57.25 35.56 32.20
N ALA A 19 56.61 36.00 31.12
CA ALA A 19 55.47 35.38 30.47
C ALA A 19 55.72 33.88 30.24
N SER A 20 55.00 33.04 30.98
CA SER A 20 54.76 31.65 30.59
C SER A 20 53.40 31.62 29.93
N GLY A 21 53.41 31.78 28.60
CA GLY A 21 52.23 31.60 27.78
C GLY A 21 51.68 30.20 27.98
N ARG A 22 50.58 30.09 28.74
CA ARG A 22 49.68 28.94 28.67
C ARG A 22 49.04 28.93 27.27
N ARG A 23 49.78 28.41 26.28
CA ARG A 23 49.19 27.87 25.07
C ARG A 23 48.28 26.74 25.54
N ALA A 24 46.99 27.04 25.65
CA ALA A 24 45.96 26.03 25.81
C ALA A 24 46.10 25.08 24.62
N GLY A 25 46.81 23.97 24.86
CA GLY A 25 46.91 22.90 23.88
C GLY A 25 45.50 22.42 23.62
N ARG A 26 44.91 22.85 22.49
CA ARG A 26 43.72 22.24 21.93
C ARG A 26 44.06 20.76 21.77
N ARG A 27 43.70 19.95 22.77
CA ARG A 27 43.76 18.49 22.69
C ARG A 27 42.94 18.14 21.46
N ARG A 28 43.62 17.84 20.34
CA ARG A 28 42.95 17.45 19.11
C ARG A 28 42.09 16.25 19.48
N ALA A 29 40.77 16.42 19.42
CA ALA A 29 39.83 15.33 19.66
C ALA A 29 40.32 14.12 18.88
N SER A 30 40.51 12.99 19.57
CA SER A 30 40.99 11.77 18.94
C SER A 30 40.05 11.43 17.78
N TRP A 31 40.58 10.81 16.72
CA TRP A 31 39.78 10.45 15.55
C TRP A 31 38.52 9.65 15.95
N ARG A 32 38.58 8.88 17.05
CA ARG A 32 37.43 8.20 17.68
C ARG A 32 36.35 9.17 18.14
N VAL A 33 36.70 10.25 18.84
CA VAL A 33 35.73 11.29 19.27
C VAL A 33 35.12 11.97 18.06
N ARG A 34 35.89 12.22 16.99
CA ARG A 34 35.36 12.81 15.75
C ARG A 34 34.38 11.87 15.04
N LEU A 35 34.70 10.57 14.95
CA LEU A 35 33.79 9.57 14.39
C LEU A 35 32.52 9.44 15.23
N LEU A 36 32.62 9.47 16.56
CA LEU A 36 31.45 9.46 17.43
C LEU A 36 30.59 10.70 17.20
N LEU A 37 31.18 11.90 17.14
CA LEU A 37 30.44 13.13 16.87
C LEU A 37 29.76 13.10 15.50
N LEU A 38 30.43 12.58 14.47
CA LEU A 38 29.84 12.38 13.14
C LEU A 38 28.66 11.40 13.18
N PHE A 39 28.83 10.27 13.85
CA PHE A 39 27.78 9.25 14.00
C PHE A 39 26.57 9.81 14.75
N PHE A 40 26.76 10.46 15.90
CA PHE A 40 25.68 11.06 16.68
C PHE A 40 25.01 12.22 15.94
N GLY A 41 25.79 13.06 15.24
CA GLY A 41 25.24 14.13 14.41
C GLY A 41 24.37 13.60 13.27
N LEU A 42 24.82 12.55 12.58
CA LEU A 42 24.03 11.89 11.53
C LEU A 42 22.77 11.24 12.09
N ALA A 43 22.89 10.51 13.20
CA ALA A 43 21.75 9.87 13.85
C ALA A 43 20.69 10.90 14.30
N LEU A 44 21.13 12.00 14.94
CA LEU A 44 20.24 13.09 15.33
C LEU A 44 19.58 13.75 14.11
N GLY A 45 20.35 14.01 13.05
CA GLY A 45 19.81 14.55 11.80
C GLY A 45 18.73 13.66 11.18
N LEU A 46 18.95 12.34 11.14
CA LEU A 46 17.95 11.38 10.65
C LEU A 46 16.70 11.34 11.53
N ILE A 47 16.84 11.41 12.86
CA ILE A 47 15.71 11.47 13.79
C ILE A 47 14.88 12.74 13.57
N VAL A 48 15.54 13.90 13.47
CA VAL A 48 14.86 15.18 13.22
C VAL A 48 14.15 15.16 11.87
N ALA A 49 14.79 14.62 10.82
CA ALA A 49 14.17 14.46 9.51
C ALA A 49 12.95 13.53 9.55
N GLU A 50 13.05 12.38 10.23
CA GLU A 50 11.95 11.43 10.39
C GLU A 50 10.75 12.07 11.12
N ILE A 51 11.00 12.80 12.21
CA ILE A 51 9.96 13.54 12.94
C ILE A 51 9.36 14.63 12.05
N GLY A 52 10.19 15.42 11.38
CA GLY A 52 9.75 16.48 10.48
C GLY A 52 8.86 15.96 9.34
N LEU A 53 9.25 14.85 8.70
CA LEU A 53 8.46 14.21 7.64
C LEU A 53 7.11 13.67 8.16
N ARG A 54 7.08 13.14 9.39
CA ARG A 54 5.85 12.68 10.03
C ARG A 54 4.91 13.84 10.36
N LEU A 55 5.44 14.94 10.90
CA LEU A 55 4.66 16.14 11.21
C LEU A 55 4.16 16.86 9.95
N ALA A 56 4.97 16.87 8.88
CA ALA A 56 4.58 17.39 7.57
C ALA A 56 3.51 16.53 6.87
N GLY A 57 3.12 15.40 7.46
CA GLY A 57 2.10 14.52 6.90
C GLY A 57 2.53 13.90 5.58
N VAL A 58 3.82 13.61 5.38
CA VAL A 58 4.29 12.89 4.19
C VAL A 58 3.69 11.47 4.22
N ALA A 59 2.59 11.37 3.50
CA ALA A 59 1.78 10.18 3.28
C ALA A 59 2.42 9.33 2.20
N ILE A 60 2.43 8.02 2.43
CA ILE A 60 3.08 7.06 1.54
C ILE A 60 2.13 5.90 1.37
N ARG A 61 2.13 5.34 0.16
CA ARG A 61 1.28 4.21 -0.22
C ARG A 61 1.47 3.07 0.79
N VAL A 62 0.34 2.51 1.22
CA VAL A 62 0.34 1.27 2.00
C VAL A 62 1.17 0.21 1.25
N PRO A 63 2.11 -0.47 1.91
CA PRO A 63 2.87 -1.53 1.27
C PRO A 63 1.98 -2.72 0.97
N TYR A 64 2.07 -3.23 -0.25
CA TYR A 64 1.47 -4.50 -0.66
C TYR A 64 2.49 -5.61 -0.39
N VAL A 65 2.04 -6.71 0.20
CA VAL A 65 2.88 -7.85 0.55
C VAL A 65 2.33 -9.12 -0.09
N PRO A 66 3.21 -10.06 -0.51
CA PRO A 66 2.77 -11.32 -1.10
C PRO A 66 1.91 -12.13 -0.12
N ASN A 67 0.94 -12.84 -0.69
CA ASN A 67 0.05 -13.75 0.01
C ASN A 67 -0.09 -15.04 -0.80
N ASP A 68 0.02 -16.19 -0.15
CA ASP A 68 0.00 -17.48 -0.84
C ASP A 68 -1.37 -17.82 -1.44
N TYR A 69 -2.47 -17.30 -0.89
CA TYR A 69 -3.82 -17.62 -1.34
C TYR A 69 -4.35 -16.63 -2.37
N VAL A 70 -4.16 -15.33 -2.14
CA VAL A 70 -4.78 -14.27 -2.96
C VAL A 70 -3.74 -13.48 -3.78
N GLY A 71 -2.50 -13.99 -3.84
CA GLY A 71 -1.36 -13.36 -4.51
C GLY A 71 -0.77 -12.20 -3.70
N THR A 72 -1.59 -11.22 -3.32
CA THR A 72 -1.14 -10.01 -2.60
C THR A 72 -2.23 -9.50 -1.66
N VAL A 73 -1.81 -9.00 -0.48
CA VAL A 73 -2.64 -8.24 0.49
C VAL A 73 -1.93 -6.96 0.91
N LEU A 74 -2.61 -6.08 1.65
CA LEU A 74 -1.96 -4.94 2.30
C LEU A 74 -1.15 -5.42 3.50
N GLN A 75 -0.07 -4.71 3.84
CA GLN A 75 0.74 -5.04 5.01
C GLN A 75 -0.12 -5.08 6.29
N PRO A 76 -0.26 -6.24 6.96
CA PRO A 76 -1.08 -6.35 8.15
C PRO A 76 -0.62 -5.41 9.27
N HIS A 77 -1.58 -4.90 10.05
CA HIS A 77 -1.35 -3.92 11.13
C HIS A 77 -0.69 -2.61 10.70
N TRP A 78 -0.64 -2.33 9.40
CA TRP A 78 -0.08 -1.08 8.92
C TRP A 78 -1.05 0.08 9.18
N SER A 79 -0.50 1.25 9.49
CA SER A 79 -1.26 2.49 9.52
C SER A 79 -0.46 3.66 8.98
N GLY A 80 -1.12 4.53 8.23
CA GLY A 80 -0.52 5.71 7.67
C GLY A 80 -1.52 6.56 6.90
N TRP A 81 -1.12 7.80 6.64
CA TRP A 81 -1.89 8.70 5.80
C TRP A 81 -1.66 8.35 4.32
N GLN A 82 -2.73 8.45 3.53
CA GLN A 82 -2.73 8.51 2.07
C GLN A 82 -3.18 9.92 1.67
N ASN A 83 -2.40 10.64 0.86
CA ASN A 83 -2.65 12.05 0.50
C ASN A 83 -2.52 12.36 -1.00
N ARG A 84 -2.46 11.34 -1.88
CA ARG A 84 -2.19 11.56 -3.31
C ARG A 84 -3.45 11.92 -4.11
N GLU A 85 -4.59 11.38 -3.72
CA GLU A 85 -5.92 11.55 -4.33
C GLU A 85 -6.91 11.53 -3.16
N GLY A 86 -7.23 12.68 -2.59
CA GLY A 86 -7.91 12.75 -1.29
C GLY A 86 -6.95 12.57 -0.11
N ARG A 87 -7.51 12.52 1.10
CA ARG A 87 -6.75 12.40 2.35
C ARG A 87 -7.48 11.47 3.30
N ALA A 88 -6.91 10.30 3.58
CA ALA A 88 -7.49 9.33 4.49
C ALA A 88 -6.43 8.68 5.39
N LEU A 89 -6.82 8.40 6.64
CA LEU A 89 -6.03 7.54 7.51
C LEU A 89 -6.34 6.07 7.18
N LEU A 90 -5.35 5.38 6.64
CA LEU A 90 -5.42 3.94 6.42
C LEU A 90 -5.05 3.21 7.71
N ARG A 91 -5.86 2.20 8.04
CA ARG A 91 -5.61 1.19 9.07
C ARG A 91 -5.93 -0.15 8.46
N ILE A 92 -4.96 -1.06 8.50
CA ILE A 92 -5.06 -2.38 7.91
C ILE A 92 -5.17 -3.41 9.03
N ASN A 93 -6.16 -4.28 8.94
CA ASN A 93 -6.37 -5.34 9.93
C ASN A 93 -5.29 -6.43 9.85
N SER A 94 -5.40 -7.39 10.76
CA SER A 94 -4.52 -8.55 10.90
C SER A 94 -4.49 -9.46 9.67
N LEU A 95 -5.56 -9.44 8.86
CA LEU A 95 -5.71 -10.23 7.64
C LEU A 95 -5.16 -9.51 6.40
N GLY A 96 -4.75 -8.25 6.51
CA GLY A 96 -4.23 -7.47 5.38
C GLY A 96 -5.31 -6.79 4.54
N PHE A 97 -6.51 -6.59 5.10
CA PHE A 97 -7.60 -5.83 4.48
C PHE A 97 -7.79 -4.48 5.15
N ARG A 98 -8.30 -3.51 4.40
CA ARG A 98 -8.66 -2.20 4.94
C ARG A 98 -10.05 -2.24 5.57
N ASP A 99 -10.11 -2.81 6.76
CA ASP A 99 -11.28 -2.79 7.62
C ASP A 99 -10.86 -2.78 9.09
N GLU A 100 -11.83 -2.79 9.99
CA GLU A 100 -11.58 -3.08 11.39
C GLU A 100 -11.37 -4.58 11.64
N GLU A 101 -11.02 -4.92 12.89
CA GLU A 101 -10.93 -6.31 13.31
C GLU A 101 -12.32 -6.83 13.64
N HIS A 102 -12.71 -7.93 13.00
CA HIS A 102 -13.99 -8.59 13.23
C HIS A 102 -13.78 -9.87 14.03
N ALA A 103 -14.69 -10.16 14.96
CA ALA A 103 -14.63 -11.40 15.73
C ALA A 103 -14.85 -12.60 14.79
N ARG A 104 -14.03 -13.65 14.90
CA ARG A 104 -14.21 -14.84 14.06
C ARG A 104 -15.56 -15.50 14.33
N GLU A 105 -15.83 -15.80 15.59
CA GLU A 105 -17.14 -16.27 16.03
C GLU A 105 -18.16 -15.15 15.87
N LYS A 106 -19.26 -15.45 15.18
CA LYS A 106 -20.33 -14.50 14.92
C LYS A 106 -21.10 -14.20 16.22
N PRO A 107 -21.19 -12.94 16.65
CA PRO A 107 -21.97 -12.58 17.83
C PRO A 107 -23.44 -12.99 17.67
N ARG A 108 -24.10 -13.21 18.82
CA ARG A 108 -25.55 -13.44 18.84
C ARG A 108 -26.27 -12.19 18.33
N ASP A 109 -27.40 -12.40 17.67
CA ASP A 109 -28.25 -11.34 17.12
C ASP A 109 -27.51 -10.42 16.13
N THR A 110 -26.55 -10.98 15.37
CA THR A 110 -25.81 -10.27 14.33
C THR A 110 -26.08 -10.88 12.96
N VAL A 111 -26.25 -10.02 11.95
CA VAL A 111 -26.23 -10.36 10.52
C VAL A 111 -24.89 -9.94 9.95
N ARG A 112 -24.27 -10.82 9.17
CA ARG A 112 -22.98 -10.51 8.51
C ARG A 112 -23.15 -10.40 7.00
N ILE A 113 -22.65 -9.31 6.44
CA ILE A 113 -22.50 -9.11 5.00
C ILE A 113 -21.01 -9.06 4.70
N LEU A 114 -20.53 -9.96 3.86
CA LEU A 114 -19.18 -9.92 3.33
C LEU A 114 -19.17 -9.16 2.01
N VAL A 115 -18.34 -8.13 1.89
CA VAL A 115 -18.14 -7.38 0.65
C VAL A 115 -16.80 -7.78 0.06
N LEU A 116 -16.82 -8.31 -1.16
CA LEU A 116 -15.64 -8.69 -1.94
C LEU A 116 -15.43 -7.68 -3.06
N GLY A 117 -14.19 -7.31 -3.36
CA GLY A 117 -13.91 -6.46 -4.51
C GLY A 117 -12.46 -6.07 -4.64
N ASP A 118 -12.24 -4.87 -5.16
CA ASP A 118 -10.96 -4.39 -5.65
C ASP A 118 -10.55 -3.04 -5.03
N SER A 119 -10.04 -2.10 -5.82
CA SER A 119 -9.71 -0.73 -5.40
C SER A 119 -10.91 0.03 -4.85
N TYR A 120 -12.14 -0.24 -5.32
CA TYR A 120 -13.35 0.38 -4.78
C TYR A 120 -13.70 -0.12 -3.39
N VAL A 121 -13.33 -1.36 -3.06
CA VAL A 121 -13.49 -1.96 -1.72
C VAL A 121 -12.25 -1.73 -0.84
N GLU A 122 -11.07 -1.45 -1.41
CA GLU A 122 -9.93 -0.92 -0.65
C GLU A 122 -10.17 0.55 -0.27
N ALA A 123 -10.80 1.31 -1.18
CA ALA A 123 -11.17 2.73 -1.09
C ALA A 123 -10.10 3.65 -0.49
N ALA A 124 -8.81 3.42 -0.79
CA ALA A 124 -7.65 4.04 -0.13
C ALA A 124 -7.72 5.58 0.01
N GLN A 125 -8.48 6.23 -0.85
CA GLN A 125 -8.68 7.67 -0.98
C GLN A 125 -9.74 8.26 -0.04
N VAL A 126 -10.62 7.43 0.52
CA VAL A 126 -11.79 7.82 1.32
C VAL A 126 -11.57 7.46 2.79
N ASP A 127 -12.03 8.28 3.74
CA ASP A 127 -11.98 7.92 5.17
C ASP A 127 -12.81 6.65 5.46
N LEU A 128 -12.37 5.83 6.42
CA LEU A 128 -12.97 4.51 6.66
C LEU A 128 -14.48 4.59 6.94
N ALA A 129 -14.94 5.59 7.69
CA ALA A 129 -16.36 5.76 8.00
C ALA A 129 -17.22 6.15 6.78
N ASP A 130 -16.59 6.70 5.73
CA ASP A 130 -17.26 7.17 4.53
C ASP A 130 -17.20 6.16 3.38
N THR A 131 -16.53 5.02 3.57
CA THR A 131 -16.52 3.95 2.57
C THR A 131 -17.91 3.36 2.40
N PHE A 132 -18.25 2.91 1.18
CA PHE A 132 -19.62 2.52 0.88
C PHE A 132 -20.11 1.36 1.75
N TRP A 133 -19.23 0.43 2.15
CA TRP A 133 -19.60 -0.71 3.00
C TRP A 133 -19.83 -0.30 4.46
N LYS A 134 -19.11 0.68 5.00
CA LYS A 134 -19.42 1.25 6.33
C LYS A 134 -20.67 2.13 6.30
N GLN A 135 -20.89 2.86 5.21
CA GLN A 135 -22.16 3.57 5.00
C GLN A 135 -23.33 2.60 4.85
N LEU A 136 -23.15 1.46 4.19
CA LEU A 136 -24.13 0.37 4.10
C LEU A 136 -24.45 -0.20 5.47
N GLU A 137 -23.43 -0.57 6.26
CA GLU A 137 -23.60 -1.07 7.63
C GLU A 137 -24.42 -0.09 8.48
N ARG A 138 -24.00 1.18 8.50
CA ARG A 138 -24.67 2.23 9.28
C ARG A 138 -26.13 2.36 8.87
N ARG A 139 -26.41 2.47 7.57
CA ARG A 139 -27.79 2.64 7.06
C ARG A 139 -28.67 1.44 7.35
N LEU A 140 -28.18 0.21 7.20
CA LEU A 140 -28.94 -1.00 7.50
C LEU A 140 -29.30 -1.09 8.99
N ASN A 141 -28.39 -0.69 9.87
CA ASN A 141 -28.62 -0.61 11.31
C ASN A 141 -29.61 0.50 11.69
N GLU A 142 -29.42 1.72 11.17
CA GLU A 142 -30.32 2.86 11.39
C GLU A 142 -31.76 2.54 10.97
N GLN A 143 -31.91 1.83 9.85
CA GLN A 143 -33.22 1.44 9.30
C GLN A 143 -33.80 0.18 9.94
N ARG A 144 -33.06 -0.49 10.84
CA ARG A 144 -33.43 -1.80 11.39
C ARG A 144 -33.80 -2.81 10.30
N ALA A 145 -33.03 -2.85 9.21
CA ALA A 145 -33.31 -3.69 8.05
C ALA A 145 -33.43 -5.19 8.39
N PHE A 146 -32.78 -5.62 9.49
CA PHE A 146 -32.83 -6.98 10.01
C PHE A 146 -33.55 -7.12 11.36
N GLY A 147 -34.47 -6.20 11.67
CA GLY A 147 -35.22 -6.17 12.93
C GLY A 147 -34.34 -5.73 14.10
N ASP A 148 -34.33 -6.51 15.17
CA ASP A 148 -33.50 -6.23 16.35
C ASP A 148 -32.03 -6.70 16.20
N ARG A 149 -31.72 -7.41 15.10
CA ARG A 149 -30.36 -7.88 14.82
C ARG A 149 -29.47 -6.73 14.34
N GLN A 150 -28.22 -6.71 14.80
CA GLN A 150 -27.19 -5.78 14.31
C GLN A 150 -26.58 -6.28 13.00
N CYS A 151 -26.42 -5.41 12.02
CA CYS A 151 -25.65 -5.67 10.81
C CYS A 151 -24.17 -5.37 11.04
N GLU A 152 -23.30 -6.30 10.68
CA GLU A 152 -21.85 -6.17 10.62
C GLU A 152 -21.44 -6.40 9.16
N VAL A 153 -20.75 -5.42 8.56
CA VAL A 153 -20.27 -5.50 7.17
C VAL A 153 -18.76 -5.61 7.19
N ILE A 154 -18.27 -6.70 6.60
CA ILE A 154 -16.84 -7.05 6.52
C ILE A 154 -16.38 -6.85 5.09
N ALA A 155 -15.38 -6.02 4.86
CA ALA A 155 -14.83 -5.73 3.54
C ALA A 155 -13.49 -6.43 3.29
N MET A 156 -13.41 -7.10 2.14
CA MET A 156 -12.19 -7.72 1.64
C MET A 156 -11.99 -7.29 0.18
N GLY A 157 -11.20 -6.25 -0.01
CA GLY A 157 -10.82 -5.78 -1.32
C GLY A 157 -9.44 -5.17 -1.35
N ILE A 158 -8.77 -5.35 -2.48
CA ILE A 158 -7.40 -4.92 -2.72
C ILE A 158 -7.33 -4.39 -4.16
N SER A 159 -6.69 -3.25 -4.34
CA SER A 159 -6.53 -2.61 -5.65
C SER A 159 -5.92 -3.57 -6.66
N GLY A 160 -6.57 -3.67 -7.83
CA GLY A 160 -6.13 -4.51 -8.93
C GLY A 160 -6.51 -5.99 -8.78
N TRP A 161 -7.35 -6.35 -7.80
CA TRP A 161 -7.92 -7.70 -7.77
C TRP A 161 -8.90 -7.95 -8.92
N GLY A 162 -8.95 -9.20 -9.36
CA GLY A 162 -10.04 -9.74 -10.17
C GLY A 162 -10.91 -10.75 -9.41
N THR A 163 -11.92 -11.28 -10.08
CA THR A 163 -12.90 -12.20 -9.47
C THR A 163 -12.27 -13.50 -8.95
N ALA A 164 -11.18 -13.97 -9.57
CA ALA A 164 -10.40 -15.12 -9.09
C ALA A 164 -9.89 -14.91 -7.66
N GLN A 165 -9.34 -13.72 -7.38
CA GLN A 165 -8.83 -13.37 -6.05
C GLN A 165 -9.97 -13.17 -5.06
N GLN A 166 -11.12 -12.63 -5.50
CA GLN A 166 -12.31 -12.50 -4.67
C GLN A 166 -12.86 -13.87 -4.25
N LEU A 167 -12.92 -14.86 -5.14
CA LEU A 167 -13.30 -16.25 -4.81
C LEU A 167 -12.32 -16.87 -3.80
N LEU A 168 -11.01 -16.67 -3.99
CA LEU A 168 -10.00 -17.15 -3.05
C LEU A 168 -10.08 -16.43 -1.69
N ALA A 169 -10.39 -15.14 -1.69
CA ALA A 169 -10.64 -14.39 -0.46
C ALA A 169 -11.85 -14.93 0.29
N LEU A 170 -12.95 -15.25 -0.41
CA LEU A 170 -14.11 -15.93 0.16
C LEU A 170 -13.72 -17.26 0.82
N ARG A 171 -13.03 -18.14 0.08
CA ARG A 171 -12.63 -19.49 0.53
C ARG A 171 -11.72 -19.46 1.75
N HIS A 172 -10.67 -18.65 1.70
CA HIS A 172 -9.60 -18.69 2.70
C HIS A 172 -9.86 -17.76 3.90
N TYR A 173 -10.69 -16.73 3.73
CA TYR A 173 -10.97 -15.73 4.77
C TYR A 173 -12.47 -15.51 4.98
N GLY A 174 -13.25 -15.25 3.94
CA GLY A 174 -14.63 -14.79 4.04
C GLY A 174 -15.58 -15.75 4.76
N LEU A 175 -15.69 -17.00 4.29
CA LEU A 175 -16.67 -18.00 4.75
C LEU A 175 -16.60 -18.26 6.26
N SER A 176 -15.39 -18.15 6.79
CA SER A 176 -15.10 -18.42 8.17
C SER A 176 -15.59 -17.37 9.18
N PHE A 177 -16.07 -16.22 8.69
CA PHE A 177 -16.83 -15.24 9.47
C PHE A 177 -18.33 -15.56 9.46
N SER A 178 -18.77 -16.64 8.83
CA SER A 178 -20.18 -17.03 8.73
C SER A 178 -21.08 -15.90 8.20
N PRO A 179 -20.75 -15.31 7.03
CA PRO A 179 -21.61 -14.32 6.38
C PRO A 179 -22.97 -14.93 6.04
N GLU A 180 -24.05 -14.15 6.17
CA GLU A 180 -25.38 -14.48 5.64
C GLU A 180 -25.54 -13.97 4.19
N TYR A 181 -24.79 -12.94 3.82
CA TYR A 181 -24.81 -12.34 2.50
C TYR A 181 -23.39 -12.10 2.01
N VAL A 182 -23.15 -12.37 0.73
CA VAL A 182 -21.91 -12.01 0.03
C VAL A 182 -22.25 -11.03 -1.07
N LEU A 183 -21.64 -9.85 -1.03
CA LEU A 183 -21.78 -8.80 -2.03
C LEU A 183 -20.48 -8.70 -2.83
N VAL A 184 -20.55 -8.96 -4.13
CA VAL A 184 -19.42 -8.76 -5.04
C VAL A 184 -19.51 -7.37 -5.66
N ALA A 185 -18.58 -6.49 -5.31
CA ALA A 185 -18.42 -5.19 -5.94
C ALA A 185 -17.63 -5.35 -7.24
N PHE A 186 -18.34 -5.75 -8.29
CA PHE A 186 -17.78 -6.08 -9.60
C PHE A 186 -17.43 -4.81 -10.40
N LEU A 187 -16.18 -4.71 -10.87
CA LEU A 187 -15.74 -3.67 -11.78
C LEU A 187 -15.35 -4.30 -13.12
N PRO A 188 -16.15 -4.12 -14.19
CA PRO A 188 -15.85 -4.76 -15.48
C PRO A 188 -14.44 -4.43 -16.02
N ALA A 189 -13.93 -3.23 -15.75
CA ALA A 189 -12.65 -2.75 -16.27
C ALA A 189 -11.43 -3.61 -15.87
N ASN A 190 -11.47 -4.24 -14.70
CA ASN A 190 -10.42 -5.14 -14.20
C ASN A 190 -10.93 -6.56 -13.99
N ASP A 191 -12.08 -6.78 -13.36
CA ASP A 191 -12.54 -8.11 -12.92
C ASP A 191 -12.45 -9.17 -14.02
N VAL A 192 -12.87 -8.84 -15.24
CA VAL A 192 -12.80 -9.75 -16.39
C VAL A 192 -11.37 -9.97 -16.86
N ARG A 193 -10.67 -8.87 -17.17
CA ARG A 193 -9.29 -8.89 -17.71
C ARG A 193 -8.35 -9.63 -16.77
N ASN A 194 -8.51 -9.42 -15.47
CA ASN A 194 -7.68 -9.92 -14.39
C ASN A 194 -7.81 -11.42 -14.13
N ASN A 195 -8.85 -12.06 -14.66
CA ASN A 195 -9.02 -13.51 -14.59
C ASN A 195 -8.22 -14.25 -15.68
N SER A 196 -7.70 -13.54 -16.68
CA SER A 196 -6.95 -14.13 -17.81
C SER A 196 -5.45 -13.86 -17.71
N ALA A 197 -4.66 -14.93 -17.57
CA ALA A 197 -3.19 -14.85 -17.56
C ALA A 197 -2.62 -14.30 -18.88
N THR A 198 -3.38 -14.40 -19.98
CA THR A 198 -2.96 -13.88 -21.29
C THR A 198 -3.18 -12.38 -21.42
N LEU A 199 -4.24 -11.85 -20.78
CA LEU A 199 -4.57 -10.43 -20.83
C LEU A 199 -3.88 -9.65 -19.70
N GLU A 200 -3.64 -10.27 -18.55
CA GLU A 200 -2.96 -9.68 -17.39
C GLU A 200 -1.74 -10.53 -16.96
N PRO A 201 -0.55 -10.29 -17.52
CA PRO A 201 0.64 -11.11 -17.23
C PRO A 201 1.32 -10.76 -15.89
N GLU A 202 0.60 -10.21 -14.91
CA GLU A 202 1.17 -9.88 -13.61
C GLU A 202 1.64 -11.14 -12.87
N ALA A 203 2.90 -11.13 -12.42
CA ALA A 203 3.62 -12.35 -12.03
C ALA A 203 3.28 -12.95 -10.65
N ILE A 204 2.46 -12.28 -9.83
CA ILE A 204 2.11 -12.73 -8.47
C ILE A 204 0.59 -12.64 -8.28
N ARG A 205 -0.14 -13.36 -9.12
CA ARG A 205 -1.60 -13.39 -9.16
C ARG A 205 -2.08 -14.83 -9.38
N PRO A 206 -3.10 -15.30 -8.65
CA PRO A 206 -3.72 -16.58 -8.93
C PRO A 206 -4.61 -16.50 -10.17
N PHE A 207 -4.54 -17.51 -11.02
CA PHE A 207 -5.40 -17.68 -12.19
C PHE A 207 -6.18 -18.99 -12.08
N PHE A 208 -7.36 -19.03 -12.70
CA PHE A 208 -8.12 -20.26 -12.87
C PHE A 208 -8.09 -20.67 -14.33
N GLU A 209 -8.08 -21.96 -14.56
CA GLU A 209 -8.15 -22.58 -15.88
C GLU A 209 -9.26 -23.64 -15.88
N PHE A 210 -9.81 -23.92 -17.06
CA PHE A 210 -10.70 -25.06 -17.24
C PHE A 210 -9.87 -26.32 -17.44
N ASP A 211 -10.15 -27.36 -16.65
CA ASP A 211 -9.55 -28.68 -16.88
C ASP A 211 -10.21 -29.42 -18.06
N ALA A 212 -9.76 -30.65 -18.32
CA ALA A 212 -10.25 -31.46 -19.43
C ALA A 212 -11.76 -31.79 -19.33
N ASP A 213 -12.32 -31.75 -18.13
CA ASP A 213 -13.74 -32.00 -17.86
C ASP A 213 -14.57 -30.70 -17.90
N GLY A 214 -13.91 -29.55 -18.07
CA GLY A 214 -14.53 -28.23 -18.11
C GLY A 214 -14.77 -27.62 -16.73
N GLU A 215 -14.17 -28.18 -15.67
CA GLU A 215 -14.29 -27.67 -14.32
C GLU A 215 -13.19 -26.63 -14.01
N LEU A 216 -13.51 -25.65 -13.16
CA LEU A 216 -12.57 -24.63 -12.73
C LEU A 216 -11.49 -25.22 -11.81
N ARG A 217 -10.22 -25.07 -12.19
CA ARG A 217 -9.06 -25.37 -11.35
C ARG A 217 -8.18 -24.16 -11.15
N LEU A 218 -7.69 -23.99 -9.92
CA LEU A 218 -6.69 -22.99 -9.59
C LEU A 218 -5.34 -23.42 -10.20
N ASP A 219 -4.73 -22.54 -10.99
CA ASP A 219 -3.33 -22.65 -11.36
C ASP A 219 -2.46 -22.09 -10.24
N GLU A 220 -1.71 -22.97 -9.57
CA GLU A 220 -0.78 -22.61 -8.50
C GLU A 220 0.63 -22.29 -9.02
N SER A 221 0.85 -22.29 -10.35
CA SER A 221 2.17 -22.02 -10.95
C SER A 221 2.75 -20.66 -10.56
N TYR A 222 1.89 -19.66 -10.30
CA TYR A 222 2.30 -18.34 -9.81
C TYR A 222 3.08 -18.43 -8.50
N LEU A 223 2.85 -19.46 -7.68
CA LEU A 223 3.60 -19.66 -6.44
C LEU A 223 5.07 -20.05 -6.70
N ASN A 224 5.41 -20.53 -7.89
CA ASN A 224 6.77 -20.93 -8.24
C ASN A 224 7.45 -19.90 -9.16
N SER A 225 6.82 -18.77 -9.44
CA SER A 225 7.43 -17.73 -10.27
C SER A 225 8.65 -17.10 -9.56
N PRO A 226 9.73 -16.75 -10.29
CA PRO A 226 10.90 -16.08 -9.70
C PRO A 226 10.52 -14.81 -8.93
N GLN A 227 9.50 -14.09 -9.41
CA GLN A 227 8.95 -12.91 -8.77
C GLN A 227 8.31 -13.26 -7.43
N ALA A 228 7.47 -14.30 -7.37
CA ALA A 228 6.82 -14.72 -6.13
C ALA A 228 7.82 -15.29 -5.11
N ILE A 229 8.85 -16.01 -5.57
CA ILE A 229 9.94 -16.50 -4.72
C ILE A 229 10.76 -15.31 -4.16
N HIS A 230 11.12 -14.35 -5.01
CA HIS A 230 11.85 -13.16 -4.59
C HIS A 230 11.03 -12.31 -3.61
N ALA A 231 9.74 -12.17 -3.85
CA ALA A 231 8.85 -11.39 -3.01
C ALA A 231 8.68 -12.02 -1.62
N ARG A 232 8.74 -13.36 -1.52
CA ARG A 232 8.73 -14.13 -0.25
C ARG A 232 10.08 -14.23 0.45
N SER A 233 11.16 -13.75 -0.16
CA SER A 233 12.49 -13.83 0.45
C SER A 233 12.60 -13.00 1.73
N THR A 234 13.36 -13.49 2.71
CA THR A 234 13.63 -12.78 3.97
C THR A 234 14.23 -11.40 3.74
N SER A 235 15.04 -11.24 2.70
CA SER A 235 15.61 -9.93 2.33
C SER A 235 14.54 -8.94 1.87
N THR A 236 13.57 -9.39 1.07
CA THR A 236 12.41 -8.56 0.70
C THR A 236 11.58 -8.21 1.92
N ALA A 237 11.29 -9.17 2.81
CA ALA A 237 10.54 -8.90 4.04
C ALA A 237 11.25 -7.87 4.94
N ILE A 238 12.56 -8.00 5.14
CA ILE A 238 13.38 -7.03 5.89
C ILE A 238 13.33 -5.66 5.20
N LYS A 239 13.48 -5.62 3.87
CA LYS A 239 13.44 -4.37 3.09
C LYS A 239 12.08 -3.68 3.25
N VAL A 240 10.96 -4.40 3.08
CA VAL A 240 9.61 -3.86 3.25
C VAL A 240 9.41 -3.33 4.67
N LYS A 241 9.84 -4.07 5.69
CA LYS A 241 9.75 -3.64 7.09
C LYS A 241 10.58 -2.39 7.39
N LEU A 242 11.81 -2.31 6.87
CA LEU A 242 12.67 -1.12 7.03
C LEU A 242 12.07 0.09 6.33
N LEU A 243 11.61 -0.11 5.09
CA LEU A 243 10.93 0.93 4.32
C LEU A 243 9.70 1.41 5.09
N SER A 244 8.80 0.53 5.51
CA SER A 244 7.57 0.93 6.21
C SER A 244 7.83 1.62 7.55
N ALA A 245 8.94 1.32 8.22
CA ALA A 245 9.34 1.94 9.49
C ALA A 245 9.91 3.37 9.35
N SER A 246 10.49 3.76 8.21
CA SER A 246 11.15 5.07 8.05
C SER A 246 10.62 5.88 6.87
N ARG A 247 10.09 7.08 7.16
CA ARG A 247 9.70 8.07 6.14
C ARG A 247 10.91 8.58 5.36
N VAL A 248 12.07 8.71 6.00
CA VAL A 248 13.31 9.09 5.31
C VAL A 248 13.66 8.09 4.20
N LEU A 249 13.63 6.79 4.49
CA LEU A 249 13.93 5.76 3.50
C LEU A 249 12.90 5.74 2.36
N GLN A 250 11.63 5.94 2.67
CA GLN A 250 10.57 5.96 1.67
C GLN A 250 10.68 7.20 0.75
N VAL A 251 10.99 8.39 1.29
CA VAL A 251 11.26 9.59 0.48
C VAL A 251 12.49 9.40 -0.39
N ALA A 252 13.56 8.79 0.15
CA ALA A 252 14.76 8.47 -0.63
C ALA A 252 14.44 7.51 -1.79
N GLN A 253 13.57 6.52 -1.58
CA GLN A 253 13.13 5.60 -2.63
C GLN A 253 12.30 6.33 -3.70
N LEU A 254 11.41 7.24 -3.31
CA LEU A 254 10.63 8.06 -4.25
C LEU A 254 11.56 8.97 -5.07
N ALA A 255 12.53 9.62 -4.43
CA ALA A 255 13.52 10.46 -5.10
C ALA A 255 14.36 9.64 -6.11
N LYS A 256 14.81 8.45 -5.71
CA LYS A 256 15.52 7.52 -6.59
C LYS A 256 14.65 7.14 -7.80
N ALA A 257 13.39 6.77 -7.59
CA ALA A 257 12.47 6.42 -8.68
C ALA A 257 12.30 7.58 -9.67
N ARG A 258 12.14 8.82 -9.18
CA ARG A 258 12.04 10.02 -10.01
C ARG A 258 13.32 10.36 -10.77
N LEU A 259 14.49 10.12 -10.18
CA LEU A 259 15.78 10.32 -10.84
C LEU A 259 15.97 9.30 -11.96
N LEU A 260 15.68 8.02 -11.69
CA LEU A 260 15.76 6.96 -12.70
C LEU A 260 14.75 7.14 -13.83
N SER A 261 13.54 7.62 -13.52
CA SER A 261 12.54 7.92 -14.56
C SER A 261 12.97 9.12 -15.40
N ARG A 262 13.67 10.10 -14.83
CA ARG A 262 14.21 11.26 -15.56
C ARG A 262 15.23 10.86 -16.63
N ASP A 263 16.05 9.85 -16.37
CA ASP A 263 17.04 9.34 -17.34
C ASP A 263 16.39 8.54 -18.48
N SER A 264 15.18 8.02 -18.28
CA SER A 264 14.39 7.30 -19.31
C SER A 264 13.51 8.20 -20.19
N HIS A 265 13.33 9.48 -19.84
CA HIS A 265 12.47 10.44 -20.56
C HIS A 265 13.26 11.27 -21.61
N SER A 266 14.05 10.60 -22.44
CA SER A 266 14.50 11.14 -23.75
C SER A 266 13.58 10.74 -24.91
N ALA A 267 12.39 10.19 -24.62
CA ALA A 267 11.28 9.99 -25.55
C ALA A 267 10.08 10.88 -25.16
N PRO A 268 9.27 11.37 -26.12
CA PRO A 268 8.34 12.47 -25.89
C PRO A 268 7.21 12.09 -24.92
N LYS A 269 6.94 12.99 -23.97
CA LYS A 269 5.80 12.94 -23.02
C LYS A 269 4.45 13.04 -23.77
N PRO A 270 3.40 12.31 -23.35
CA PRO A 270 2.03 12.73 -23.61
C PRO A 270 1.73 13.99 -22.80
N ALA A 271 0.96 14.92 -23.39
CA ALA A 271 0.70 16.25 -22.87
C ALA A 271 0.10 16.23 -21.44
N GLU A 272 0.72 16.96 -20.53
CA GLU A 272 0.13 17.35 -19.24
C GLU A 272 -0.82 18.52 -19.49
N GLU A 273 -2.05 18.38 -18.98
CA GLU A 273 -3.13 19.37 -18.99
C GLU A 273 -2.70 20.66 -18.29
N THR A 274 -2.86 21.79 -18.98
CA THR A 274 -2.95 23.12 -18.36
C THR A 274 -4.37 23.61 -18.53
N SER A 275 -5.10 23.68 -17.42
CA SER A 275 -6.30 24.50 -17.28
C SER A 275 -5.92 25.98 -17.35
N ASP A 276 -6.89 26.78 -17.82
CA ASP A 276 -6.95 28.25 -17.83
C ASP A 276 -6.68 28.89 -19.21
N GLU A 277 -7.73 29.04 -20.02
CA GLU A 277 -8.05 30.35 -20.62
C GLU A 277 -9.47 30.35 -21.25
N GLU A 278 -10.22 31.40 -20.91
CA GLU A 278 -11.59 31.66 -21.36
C GLU A 278 -11.66 31.92 -22.87
N THR A 279 -12.64 31.28 -23.51
CA THR A 279 -13.09 31.54 -24.89
C THR A 279 -13.53 33.00 -25.09
N PRO A 280 -13.44 33.52 -26.32
CA PRO A 280 -14.62 34.09 -26.92
C PRO A 280 -14.99 33.40 -28.24
N ALA A 281 -16.30 33.25 -28.41
CA ALA A 281 -16.98 32.51 -29.45
C ALA A 281 -16.58 32.92 -30.88
N ASP A 282 -16.41 31.92 -31.75
CA ASP A 282 -16.64 32.06 -33.17
C ASP A 282 -17.46 30.85 -33.67
N GLU A 283 -18.61 31.16 -34.27
CA GLU A 283 -19.57 30.22 -34.82
C GLU A 283 -19.10 29.81 -36.21
N THR A 284 -18.60 28.58 -36.40
CA THR A 284 -18.70 27.93 -37.71
C THR A 284 -18.71 26.40 -37.60
N ARG A 285 -19.91 25.91 -37.84
CA ARG A 285 -20.40 24.55 -38.10
C ARG A 285 -19.43 23.64 -38.89
N ALA A 286 -19.04 22.52 -38.29
CA ALA A 286 -18.75 21.25 -38.97
C ALA A 286 -18.99 20.09 -37.97
N GLU A 287 -19.83 19.12 -38.34
CA GLU A 287 -20.07 17.92 -37.52
C GLU A 287 -18.82 17.02 -37.52
N PRO A 288 -18.32 16.55 -36.37
CA PRO A 288 -17.25 15.57 -36.33
C PRO A 288 -17.84 14.17 -36.54
N THR A 289 -17.87 13.71 -37.80
CA THR A 289 -17.94 12.29 -38.13
C THR A 289 -16.62 11.60 -37.80
N SER A 290 -16.45 11.19 -36.54
CA SER A 290 -15.67 10.03 -36.11
C SER A 290 -15.61 10.03 -34.58
N CYS A 291 -16.30 9.07 -33.94
CA CYS A 291 -16.02 8.73 -32.54
C CYS A 291 -14.60 8.18 -32.48
N GLU A 292 -13.62 9.02 -32.10
CA GLU A 292 -12.37 8.49 -31.59
C GLU A 292 -12.65 7.76 -30.27
N PRO A 293 -12.09 6.56 -30.04
CA PRO A 293 -12.22 5.89 -28.76
C PRO A 293 -11.66 6.81 -27.68
N LEU A 294 -12.45 7.05 -26.63
CA LEU A 294 -12.02 7.77 -25.44
C LEU A 294 -11.05 6.85 -24.70
N LEU A 295 -9.81 6.84 -25.15
CA LEU A 295 -8.74 5.99 -24.64
C LEU A 295 -8.32 6.50 -23.26
N GLU A 296 -9.12 6.20 -22.24
CA GLU A 296 -8.76 6.47 -20.85
C GLU A 296 -7.62 5.52 -20.46
N PRO A 297 -6.44 6.03 -20.04
CA PRO A 297 -5.31 5.18 -19.71
C PRO A 297 -5.64 4.15 -18.63
N GLY A 298 -5.58 2.87 -18.98
CA GLY A 298 -5.88 1.75 -18.07
C GLY A 298 -7.27 1.15 -18.24
N LEU A 299 -8.13 1.74 -19.07
CA LEU A 299 -9.42 1.18 -19.45
C LEU A 299 -9.29 0.45 -20.79
N ASP A 300 -9.47 -0.88 -20.80
CA ASP A 300 -9.56 -1.63 -22.06
C ASP A 300 -11.01 -1.65 -22.53
N GLU A 301 -11.34 -0.81 -23.50
CA GLU A 301 -12.70 -0.72 -24.06
C GLU A 301 -13.22 -2.07 -24.60
N ALA A 302 -12.34 -3.03 -24.90
CA ALA A 302 -12.73 -4.35 -25.37
C ALA A 302 -13.64 -5.08 -24.38
N VAL A 303 -13.55 -4.78 -23.07
CA VAL A 303 -14.42 -5.40 -22.07
C VAL A 303 -15.88 -4.96 -22.19
N PHE A 304 -16.15 -3.78 -22.76
CA PHE A 304 -17.52 -3.24 -22.91
C PHE A 304 -18.16 -3.58 -24.26
N ARG A 305 -17.48 -4.38 -25.08
CA ARG A 305 -17.95 -4.81 -26.41
C ARG A 305 -18.15 -6.31 -26.42
N GLU A 306 -18.96 -6.79 -27.37
CA GLU A 306 -19.10 -8.23 -27.57
C GLU A 306 -17.72 -8.84 -27.89
N PRO A 307 -17.27 -9.86 -27.14
CA PRO A 307 -15.90 -10.35 -27.26
C PRO A 307 -15.71 -11.12 -28.57
N THR A 308 -14.99 -10.49 -29.50
CA THR A 308 -14.64 -11.09 -30.81
C THR A 308 -13.35 -11.91 -30.75
N ASP A 309 -12.45 -11.57 -29.82
CA ASP A 309 -11.21 -12.30 -29.54
C ASP A 309 -11.48 -13.52 -28.63
N GLU A 310 -10.80 -14.64 -28.89
CA GLU A 310 -10.89 -15.84 -28.07
C GLU A 310 -10.41 -15.61 -26.62
N ARG A 311 -9.37 -14.79 -26.43
CA ARG A 311 -8.84 -14.44 -25.09
C ARG A 311 -9.87 -13.73 -24.22
N TRP A 312 -10.64 -12.83 -24.84
CA TRP A 312 -11.71 -12.10 -24.15
C TRP A 312 -12.94 -12.98 -23.92
N ARG A 313 -13.28 -13.88 -24.85
CA ARG A 313 -14.35 -14.87 -24.65
C ARG A 313 -14.01 -15.81 -23.49
N GLU A 314 -12.78 -16.28 -23.41
CA GLU A 314 -12.30 -17.10 -22.29
C GLU A 314 -12.31 -16.33 -20.98
N ALA A 315 -11.82 -15.08 -20.96
CA ALA A 315 -11.82 -14.24 -19.76
C ALA A 315 -13.25 -14.04 -19.21
N TRP A 316 -14.22 -13.77 -20.08
CA TRP A 316 -15.63 -13.67 -19.68
C TRP A 316 -16.18 -14.99 -19.15
N ARG A 317 -15.92 -16.10 -19.85
CA ARG A 317 -16.37 -17.43 -19.41
C ARG A 317 -15.80 -17.80 -18.04
N LEU A 318 -14.50 -17.56 -17.81
CA LEU A 318 -13.87 -17.75 -16.50
C LEU A 318 -14.56 -16.89 -15.44
N THR A 319 -14.82 -15.63 -15.75
CA THR A 319 -15.48 -14.69 -14.83
C THR A 319 -16.87 -15.16 -14.43
N GLU A 320 -17.68 -15.61 -15.38
CA GLU A 320 -19.02 -16.14 -15.12
C GLU A 320 -18.97 -17.36 -14.20
N GLU A 321 -18.10 -18.33 -14.49
CA GLU A 321 -17.96 -19.55 -13.68
C GLU A 321 -17.41 -19.24 -12.28
N LEU A 322 -16.52 -18.24 -12.15
CA LEU A 322 -16.03 -17.78 -10.85
C LEU A 322 -17.14 -17.13 -10.02
N LEU A 323 -18.03 -16.35 -10.64
CA LEU A 323 -19.20 -15.77 -9.96
C LEU A 323 -20.19 -16.86 -9.54
N VAL A 324 -20.43 -17.88 -10.37
CA VAL A 324 -21.25 -19.06 -10.02
C VAL A 324 -20.61 -19.84 -8.86
N ALA A 325 -19.29 -19.97 -8.82
CA ALA A 325 -18.59 -20.59 -7.71
C ALA A 325 -18.75 -19.80 -6.40
N ILE A 326 -18.64 -18.46 -6.46
CA ILE A 326 -18.90 -17.57 -5.30
C ILE A 326 -20.33 -17.78 -4.79
N ASP A 327 -21.33 -17.77 -5.67
CA ASP A 327 -22.73 -17.97 -5.30
C ASP A 327 -22.93 -19.33 -4.62
N ARG A 328 -22.47 -20.42 -5.27
CA ARG A 328 -22.58 -21.79 -4.75
C ARG A 328 -21.94 -21.96 -3.38
N GLU A 329 -20.76 -21.41 -3.18
CA GLU A 329 -20.01 -21.55 -1.92
C GLU A 329 -20.55 -20.64 -0.81
N SER A 330 -21.13 -19.50 -1.16
CA SER A 330 -21.78 -18.61 -0.18
C SER A 330 -23.07 -19.22 0.41
N ALA A 331 -23.68 -20.17 -0.29
CA ALA A 331 -24.90 -20.86 0.13
C ALA A 331 -24.67 -22.16 0.91
N ALA A 332 -23.42 -22.62 1.05
CA ALA A 332 -23.04 -23.91 1.63
C ALA A 332 -22.83 -23.84 3.15
#